data_AF-A0A916VB97-F1
#
_entry.id   AF-A0A916VB97-F1
#
_cell.length_a   1.000
_cell.length_b   1.000
_cell.length_c   1.000
_cell.angle_alpha   90.00
_cell.angle_beta   90.00
_cell.angle_gamma   90.00
#
_symmetry.space_group_name_H-M   'P 1'
#
loop_
_entity.id
_entity.type
_entity.pdbx_description
1 polymer ?
#
loop_
_entity_poly.entity_id
_entity_poly.type
_entity_poly.pdbx_seq_one_letter_code
_entity_poly.pdbx_strand_id
1 'polypeptide(L)'
;MSFSEKELKQHCEIILKQRKIRNKIIVLCEGIIPKEQGRPSPQSYGRMDTLPDSNFYKACIPSDWRNSRPEFFNCGDCNNVANTYFTLLEMLEEDIDNQYFHPKKIFAIVDLDIQIRPIYNYRFSNTQEIFCSLYDKIKINEANADNDQEPHEILVTGLIHKEAYFLVPALQSIFDGYSIQPLYKDSELLLEDIYLEMSQDLCSDADLKTNFAIACSRINHCAGLDFSGIDKLKDSWINEFQNAIDENRKHELIFSLLTTRKAKEYWHQVHPSDEWSRDVSVYRDQLSLEIARDFYAKQTDDEAAAKYHIPYFFKMLRKFA
;
A
#
# COMPACT_ATOMS: atom_id res chain seq x y z
N MET A 1 15.07 8.33 2.63
CA MET A 1 16.29 8.67 3.40
C MET A 1 16.66 7.44 4.18
N SER A 2 17.78 6.80 3.86
CA SER A 2 18.21 5.59 4.56
C SER A 2 18.64 5.92 5.99
N PHE A 3 18.32 5.05 6.94
CA PHE A 3 18.92 5.08 8.27
C PHE A 3 20.42 4.85 8.19
N SER A 4 21.18 5.54 9.05
CA SER A 4 22.48 5.01 9.48
C SER A 4 22.28 3.78 10.38
N GLU A 5 23.28 2.91 10.47
CA GLU A 5 23.24 1.71 11.33
C GLU A 5 22.84 2.03 12.78
N LYS A 6 23.34 3.15 13.32
CA LYS A 6 22.99 3.61 14.67
C LYS A 6 21.52 4.06 14.77
N GLU A 7 21.02 4.78 13.77
CA GLU A 7 19.61 5.20 13.76
C GLU A 7 18.67 3.99 13.61
N LEU A 8 19.05 3.02 12.78
CA LEU A 8 18.31 1.77 12.59
C LEU A 8 18.23 0.97 13.89
N LYS A 9 19.36 0.75 14.57
CA LYS A 9 19.38 0.05 15.86
C LYS A 9 18.55 0.78 16.91
N GLN A 10 18.67 2.11 16.98
CA GLN A 10 17.85 2.92 17.89
C GLN A 10 16.35 2.81 17.56
N HIS A 11 15.98 2.81 16.29
CA HIS A 11 14.60 2.63 15.84
C HIS A 11 14.04 1.28 16.29
N CYS A 12 14.80 0.19 16.09
CA CYS A 12 14.43 -1.15 16.52
C CYS A 12 14.28 -1.23 18.06
N GLU A 13 15.25 -0.72 18.82
CA GLU A 13 15.17 -0.67 20.28
C GLU A 13 13.91 0.06 20.78
N ILE A 14 13.50 1.14 20.11
CA ILE A 14 12.30 1.89 20.49
C ILE A 14 11.04 1.04 20.25
N ILE A 15 10.95 0.32 19.13
CA ILE A 15 9.84 -0.60 18.85
C ILE A 15 9.77 -1.68 19.94
N LEU A 16 10.89 -2.35 20.23
CA LEU A 16 11.00 -3.44 21.21
C LEU A 16 10.62 -3.01 22.64
N LYS A 17 10.84 -1.74 22.99
CA LYS A 17 10.50 -1.16 24.31
C LYS A 17 9.02 -0.79 24.45
N GLN A 18 8.22 -0.83 23.38
CA GLN A 18 6.81 -0.46 23.46
C GLN A 18 5.99 -1.49 24.24
N ARG A 19 5.17 -1.04 25.19
CA ARG A 19 4.27 -1.97 25.91
C ARG A 19 3.15 -2.54 25.02
N LYS A 20 2.75 -1.80 23.99
CA LYS A 20 1.64 -2.16 23.10
C LYS A 20 1.93 -3.35 22.17
N ILE A 21 3.19 -3.69 21.93
CA ILE A 21 3.55 -4.81 21.05
C ILE A 21 3.46 -6.19 21.73
N ARG A 22 3.25 -6.24 23.05
CA ARG A 22 3.19 -7.51 23.80
C ARG A 22 2.07 -8.40 23.28
N ASN A 23 2.41 -9.62 22.87
CA ASN A 23 1.51 -10.60 22.26
C ASN A 23 0.74 -10.07 21.02
N LYS A 24 1.22 -9.02 20.36
CA LYS A 24 0.63 -8.47 19.13
C LYS A 24 1.41 -8.90 17.90
N ILE A 25 0.75 -8.77 16.76
CA ILE A 25 1.39 -8.75 15.45
C ILE A 25 2.02 -7.37 15.25
N ILE A 26 3.26 -7.32 14.80
CA ILE A 26 3.96 -6.09 14.45
C ILE A 26 3.98 -5.99 12.92
N VAL A 27 3.56 -4.86 12.38
CA VAL A 27 3.65 -4.57 10.95
C VAL A 27 4.50 -3.33 10.73
N LEU A 28 5.59 -3.49 10.00
CA LEU A 28 6.46 -2.41 9.56
C LEU A 28 5.94 -1.89 8.23
N CYS A 29 5.77 -0.58 8.10
CA CYS A 29 5.30 0.02 6.86
C CYS A 29 6.12 1.24 6.46
N GLU A 30 6.06 1.58 5.18
CA GLU A 30 6.58 2.86 4.71
C GLU A 30 5.84 4.02 5.35
N GLY A 31 6.52 5.17 5.41
CA GLY A 31 5.96 6.40 5.94
C GLY A 31 6.97 7.20 6.74
N ILE A 32 6.60 8.46 7.00
CA ILE A 32 7.49 9.39 7.70
C ILE A 32 7.74 8.90 9.12
N ILE A 33 9.00 9.00 9.55
CA ILE A 33 9.40 8.75 10.93
C ILE A 33 9.52 10.11 11.62
N PRO A 34 8.68 10.42 12.61
CA PRO A 34 8.72 11.70 13.28
C PRO A 34 10.03 11.82 14.06
N LYS A 35 10.85 12.81 13.69
CA LYS A 35 12.10 13.15 14.39
C LYS A 35 11.81 14.28 15.38
N GLU A 36 12.20 14.13 16.63
CA GLU A 36 12.27 15.26 17.57
C GLU A 36 13.73 15.75 17.60
N GLN A 37 13.96 17.03 17.25
CA GLN A 37 15.30 17.62 17.17
C GLN A 37 16.32 16.78 16.36
N GLY A 38 15.84 16.17 15.26
CA GLY A 38 16.68 15.34 14.39
C GLY A 38 16.94 13.91 14.88
N ARG A 39 16.34 13.47 16.01
CA ARG A 39 16.51 12.12 16.57
C ARG A 39 15.17 11.39 16.72
N PRO A 40 15.11 10.07 16.50
CA PRO A 40 13.98 9.25 16.94
C PRO A 40 13.89 9.30 18.48
N SER A 41 12.73 9.69 19.03
CA SER A 41 12.51 9.70 20.49
C SER A 41 11.31 8.81 20.82
N PRO A 42 11.25 8.17 22.00
CA PRO A 42 10.05 7.43 22.41
C PRO A 42 8.76 8.29 22.42
N GLN A 43 8.90 9.61 22.59
CA GLN A 43 7.79 10.57 22.55
C GLN A 43 7.29 10.81 21.10
N SER A 44 8.19 10.77 20.11
CA SER A 44 7.82 10.89 18.70
C SER A 44 7.03 9.68 18.20
N TYR A 45 7.22 8.50 18.77
CA TYR A 45 6.44 7.29 18.47
C TYR A 45 5.01 7.35 19.01
N GLY A 46 4.76 8.04 20.12
CA GLY A 46 3.39 8.32 20.58
C GLY A 46 2.59 9.17 19.57
N ARG A 47 3.29 9.91 18.70
CA ARG A 47 2.70 10.67 17.59
C ARG A 47 2.62 9.86 16.29
N MET A 48 3.20 8.66 16.20
CA MET A 48 3.02 7.81 15.01
C MET A 48 1.56 7.38 14.83
N ASP A 49 0.78 7.30 15.91
CA ASP A 49 -0.67 7.09 15.87
C ASP A 49 -1.44 8.27 15.25
N THR A 50 -0.75 9.34 14.84
CA THR A 50 -1.33 10.49 14.09
C THR A 50 -0.82 10.59 12.66
N LEU A 51 0.02 9.65 12.19
CA LEU A 51 0.63 9.71 10.86
C LEU A 51 -0.20 8.98 9.79
N PRO A 52 -0.35 9.56 8.58
CA PRO A 52 -1.31 9.08 7.59
C PRO A 52 -1.10 7.63 7.15
N ASP A 53 0.16 7.18 6.99
CA ASP A 53 0.48 5.86 6.44
C ASP A 53 0.07 4.71 7.38
N SER A 54 0.62 4.66 8.59
CA SER A 54 0.22 3.64 9.58
C SER A 54 -1.26 3.75 9.96
N ASN A 55 -1.83 4.96 9.96
CA ASN A 55 -3.24 5.15 10.32
C ASN A 55 -4.18 4.61 9.26
N PHE A 56 -3.83 4.75 7.97
CA PHE A 56 -4.59 4.12 6.90
C PHE A 56 -4.65 2.60 7.08
N TYR A 57 -3.51 1.92 7.21
CA TYR A 57 -3.51 0.48 7.41
C TYR A 57 -4.20 0.04 8.71
N LYS A 58 -3.99 0.76 9.83
CA LYS A 58 -4.73 0.50 11.09
C LYS A 58 -6.24 0.62 10.93
N ALA A 59 -6.69 1.57 10.09
CA ALA A 59 -8.10 1.79 9.82
C ALA A 59 -8.71 0.73 8.89
N CYS A 60 -7.88 0.04 8.09
CA CYS A 60 -8.29 -1.10 7.28
C CYS A 60 -8.48 -2.41 8.08
N ILE A 61 -8.12 -2.46 9.36
CA ILE A 61 -8.30 -3.66 10.19
C ILE A 61 -9.82 -3.96 10.34
N PRO A 62 -10.28 -5.18 10.03
CA PRO A 62 -11.68 -5.57 10.22
C PRO A 62 -12.19 -5.31 11.65
N SER A 63 -13.41 -4.81 11.75
CA SER A 63 -14.00 -4.34 13.02
C SER A 63 -14.21 -5.44 14.07
N ASP A 64 -14.26 -6.70 13.65
CA ASP A 64 -14.41 -7.88 14.51
C ASP A 64 -13.10 -8.31 15.21
N TRP A 65 -11.96 -7.73 14.83
CA TRP A 65 -10.67 -7.96 15.51
C TRP A 65 -10.58 -7.19 16.83
N ARG A 66 -11.12 -7.77 17.90
CA ARG A 66 -11.14 -7.12 19.23
C ARG A 66 -9.80 -7.18 19.97
N ASN A 67 -9.24 -8.38 20.17
CA ASN A 67 -8.13 -8.57 21.12
C ASN A 67 -6.73 -8.71 20.48
N SER A 68 -6.64 -8.89 19.16
CA SER A 68 -5.39 -9.22 18.46
C SER A 68 -5.07 -8.30 17.28
N ARG A 69 -5.47 -7.03 17.37
CA ARG A 69 -5.16 -6.02 16.33
C ARG A 69 -3.63 -5.87 16.16
N PRO A 70 -3.11 -5.87 14.92
CA PRO A 70 -1.71 -5.59 14.66
C PRO A 70 -1.34 -4.15 15.04
N GLU A 71 -0.09 -3.96 15.45
CA GLU A 71 0.52 -2.67 15.69
C GLU A 71 1.40 -2.27 14.50
N PHE A 72 1.11 -1.11 13.92
CA PHE A 72 1.85 -0.60 12.76
C PHE A 72 2.90 0.44 13.17
N PHE A 73 4.08 0.34 12.55
CA PHE A 73 5.20 1.26 12.74
C PHE A 73 5.73 1.77 11.40
N ASN A 74 5.83 3.10 11.25
CA ASN A 74 6.46 3.71 10.10
C ASN A 74 7.99 3.54 10.19
N CYS A 75 8.62 3.09 9.11
CA CYS A 75 10.06 2.86 9.05
C CYS A 75 10.79 3.73 8.01
N GLY A 76 10.13 4.62 7.28
CA GLY A 76 10.75 5.43 6.24
C GLY A 76 10.43 4.91 4.84
N ASP A 77 11.46 4.65 4.04
CA ASP A 77 11.32 4.08 2.70
C ASP A 77 11.40 2.55 2.72
N CYS A 78 11.11 1.90 1.59
CA CYS A 78 11.20 0.44 1.39
C CYS A 78 12.49 -0.18 1.95
N ASN A 79 13.65 0.46 1.74
CA ASN A 79 14.93 -0.06 2.22
C ASN A 79 14.99 -0.05 3.75
N ASN A 80 14.54 1.03 4.39
CA ASN A 80 14.49 1.08 5.84
C ASN A 80 13.47 0.10 6.44
N VAL A 81 12.34 -0.13 5.78
CA VAL A 81 11.37 -1.15 6.21
C VAL A 81 12.03 -2.54 6.22
N ALA A 82 12.67 -2.93 5.12
CA ALA A 82 13.37 -4.21 5.03
C ALA A 82 14.52 -4.32 6.05
N ASN A 83 15.36 -3.29 6.16
CA ASN A 83 16.45 -3.28 7.14
C ASN A 83 15.93 -3.35 8.58
N THR A 84 14.82 -2.66 8.90
CA THR A 84 14.19 -2.73 10.22
C THR A 84 13.66 -4.13 10.50
N TYR A 85 13.07 -4.79 9.50
CA TYR A 85 12.62 -6.17 9.62
C TYR A 85 13.77 -7.11 10.01
N PHE A 86 14.88 -7.11 9.25
CA PHE A 86 16.01 -8.00 9.53
C PHE A 86 16.72 -7.67 10.85
N THR A 87 16.96 -6.39 11.15
CA THR A 87 17.58 -6.00 12.42
C THR A 87 16.70 -6.35 13.61
N LEU A 88 15.37 -6.27 13.50
CA LEU A 88 14.48 -6.77 14.56
C LEU A 88 14.64 -8.27 14.74
N LEU A 89 14.67 -9.07 13.67
CA LEU A 89 14.87 -10.52 13.79
C LEU A 89 16.21 -10.87 14.47
N GLU A 90 17.31 -10.24 14.03
CA GLU A 90 18.64 -10.43 14.62
C GLU A 90 18.64 -10.10 16.12
N MET A 91 18.08 -8.95 16.51
CA MET A 91 17.99 -8.54 17.91
C MET A 91 17.12 -9.49 18.75
N LEU A 92 16.17 -10.20 18.14
CA LEU A 92 15.32 -11.14 18.85
C LEU A 92 15.96 -12.50 19.04
N GLU A 93 16.76 -12.96 18.08
CA GLU A 93 17.54 -14.20 18.22
C GLU A 93 18.53 -14.08 19.40
N GLU A 94 19.05 -12.88 19.67
CA GLU A 94 19.98 -12.61 20.78
C GLU A 94 19.32 -12.64 22.18
N ASP A 95 17.99 -12.53 22.31
CA ASP A 95 17.29 -12.39 23.61
C ASP A 95 16.02 -13.26 23.71
N ILE A 96 16.02 -14.46 23.12
CA ILE A 96 14.84 -15.34 22.98
C ILE A 96 14.10 -15.63 24.31
N ASP A 97 14.83 -15.70 25.42
CA ASP A 97 14.29 -16.12 26.72
C ASP A 97 13.57 -15.00 27.52
N ASN A 98 13.70 -13.73 27.14
CA ASN A 98 13.09 -12.59 27.86
C ASN A 98 11.93 -11.92 27.11
N GLN A 99 11.42 -12.51 26.03
CA GLN A 99 10.55 -11.81 25.09
C GLN A 99 9.05 -12.00 25.38
N TYR A 100 8.32 -10.89 25.30
CA TYR A 100 6.85 -10.81 25.44
C TYR A 100 6.11 -10.86 24.08
N PHE A 101 6.79 -11.22 22.99
CA PHE A 101 6.26 -11.34 21.63
C PHE A 101 7.15 -12.29 20.81
N HIS A 102 6.60 -12.89 19.75
CA HIS A 102 7.23 -13.98 19.02
C HIS A 102 7.75 -13.50 17.65
N PRO A 103 8.98 -13.86 17.21
CA PRO A 103 9.55 -13.39 15.92
C PRO A 103 8.67 -13.64 14.69
N LYS A 104 8.00 -14.80 14.62
CA LYS A 104 6.98 -15.12 13.59
C LYS A 104 5.76 -14.17 13.52
N LYS A 105 5.65 -13.18 14.41
CA LYS A 105 4.56 -12.18 14.40
C LYS A 105 5.03 -10.82 13.86
N ILE A 106 6.20 -10.75 13.23
CA ILE A 106 6.72 -9.54 12.60
C ILE A 106 6.53 -9.64 11.09
N PHE A 107 5.91 -8.62 10.51
CA PHE A 107 5.65 -8.51 9.09
C PHE A 107 6.06 -7.13 8.59
N ALA A 108 6.26 -7.02 7.29
CA ALA A 108 6.49 -5.76 6.60
C ALA A 108 5.56 -5.62 5.40
N ILE A 109 5.10 -4.40 5.15
CA ILE A 109 4.39 -4.02 3.92
C ILE A 109 5.10 -2.81 3.29
N VAL A 110 5.49 -2.97 2.03
CA VAL A 110 6.17 -1.93 1.24
C VAL A 110 5.41 -1.65 -0.04
N ASP A 111 5.58 -0.43 -0.57
CA ASP A 111 5.00 -0.08 -1.86
C ASP A 111 5.75 -0.84 -2.97
N LEU A 112 5.01 -1.29 -4.00
CA LEU A 112 5.61 -1.93 -5.16
C LEU A 112 6.64 -1.03 -5.83
N ASP A 113 6.29 0.25 -5.98
CA ASP A 113 6.98 1.29 -6.76
C ASP A 113 7.26 0.84 -8.20
N ILE A 114 7.60 1.79 -9.06
CA ILE A 114 7.92 1.49 -10.45
C ILE A 114 9.36 1.00 -10.61
N GLN A 115 10.21 1.41 -9.67
CA GLN A 115 11.59 0.96 -9.57
C GLN A 115 11.68 -0.29 -8.72
N ILE A 116 12.41 -1.30 -9.21
CA ILE A 116 12.68 -2.51 -8.44
C ILE A 116 13.61 -2.17 -7.28
N ARG A 117 13.23 -2.56 -6.06
CA ARG A 117 14.08 -2.42 -4.87
C ARG A 117 14.69 -3.76 -4.50
N PRO A 118 16.01 -3.85 -4.32
CA PRO A 118 16.65 -5.08 -3.85
C PRO A 118 16.26 -5.36 -2.40
N ILE A 119 16.10 -6.64 -2.07
CA ILE A 119 15.88 -7.13 -0.72
C ILE A 119 16.96 -8.15 -0.44
N TYR A 120 17.84 -7.83 0.50
CA TYR A 120 18.94 -8.70 0.89
C TYR A 120 18.51 -9.61 2.03
N ASN A 121 19.10 -10.80 2.12
CA ASN A 121 18.85 -11.78 3.18
C ASN A 121 17.39 -12.29 3.26
N TYR A 122 16.72 -12.35 2.11
CA TYR A 122 15.37 -12.90 1.97
C TYR A 122 15.31 -13.91 0.83
N ARG A 123 14.28 -14.76 0.83
CA ARG A 123 14.08 -15.77 -0.23
C ARG A 123 13.81 -15.16 -1.61
N PHE A 124 13.30 -13.93 -1.64
CA PHE A 124 13.14 -13.13 -2.85
C PHE A 124 14.18 -12.01 -2.86
N SER A 125 14.85 -11.83 -4.00
CA SER A 125 15.98 -10.91 -4.11
C SER A 125 15.56 -9.44 -4.26
N ASN A 126 14.28 -9.18 -4.57
CA ASN A 126 13.76 -7.85 -4.84
C ASN A 126 12.22 -7.77 -4.79
N THR A 127 11.67 -6.55 -4.83
CA THR A 127 10.22 -6.30 -4.78
C THR A 127 9.43 -6.90 -5.94
N GLN A 128 10.03 -7.02 -7.13
CA GLN A 128 9.36 -7.61 -8.30
C GLN A 128 9.15 -9.13 -8.14
N GLU A 129 10.11 -9.84 -7.54
CA GLU A 129 9.96 -11.27 -7.25
C GLU A 129 8.88 -11.53 -6.20
N ILE A 130 8.81 -10.69 -5.16
CA ILE A 130 7.71 -10.76 -4.19
C ILE A 130 6.38 -10.51 -4.89
N PHE A 131 6.31 -9.50 -5.78
CA PHE A 131 5.10 -9.20 -6.55
C PHE A 131 4.66 -10.39 -7.41
N CYS A 132 5.55 -10.96 -8.23
CA CYS A 132 5.23 -12.10 -9.09
C CYS A 132 4.82 -13.35 -8.28
N SER A 133 5.25 -13.47 -7.03
CA SER A 133 4.84 -14.55 -6.14
C SER A 133 3.48 -14.28 -5.50
N LEU A 134 3.23 -13.07 -5.01
CA LEU A 134 2.00 -12.71 -4.30
C LEU A 134 0.80 -12.49 -5.21
N TYR A 135 1.01 -12.13 -6.48
CA TYR A 135 -0.07 -11.73 -7.38
C TYR A 135 -0.11 -12.64 -8.61
N ASP A 136 -1.30 -13.16 -8.92
CA ASP A 136 -1.63 -13.72 -10.22
C ASP A 136 -2.47 -12.70 -10.98
N LYS A 137 -1.91 -12.20 -12.08
CA LYS A 137 -2.44 -11.04 -12.81
C LYS A 137 -2.52 -9.81 -11.90
N ILE A 138 -3.73 -9.36 -11.56
CA ILE A 138 -4.02 -8.23 -10.67
C ILE A 138 -4.71 -8.66 -9.38
N LYS A 139 -4.73 -9.96 -9.05
CA LYS A 139 -5.35 -10.47 -7.82
C LYS A 139 -4.29 -11.18 -6.99
N ILE A 140 -4.55 -11.35 -5.71
CA ILE A 140 -3.71 -12.20 -4.86
C ILE A 140 -3.69 -13.64 -5.40
N ASN A 141 -2.50 -14.22 -5.50
CA ASN A 141 -2.30 -15.64 -5.69
C ASN A 141 -2.46 -16.35 -4.35
N GLU A 142 -3.67 -16.84 -4.08
CA GLU A 142 -4.04 -17.46 -2.80
C GLU A 142 -3.14 -18.65 -2.45
N ALA A 143 -2.72 -19.45 -3.44
CA ALA A 143 -1.87 -20.61 -3.21
C ALA A 143 -0.50 -20.23 -2.62
N ASN A 144 0.07 -19.12 -3.08
CA ASN A 144 1.34 -18.61 -2.56
C ASN A 144 1.14 -17.80 -1.28
N ALA A 145 0.09 -16.96 -1.22
CA ALA A 145 -0.20 -16.12 -0.07
C ALA A 145 -0.58 -16.95 1.18
N ASP A 146 -1.25 -18.09 1.00
CA ASP A 146 -1.67 -18.97 2.10
C ASP A 146 -0.70 -20.13 2.38
N ASN A 147 0.49 -20.14 1.79
CA ASN A 147 1.48 -21.18 2.04
C ASN A 147 2.02 -21.07 3.49
N ASP A 148 1.52 -21.94 4.38
CA ASP A 148 1.91 -21.96 5.79
C ASP A 148 3.33 -22.50 6.04
N GLN A 149 3.96 -23.17 5.07
CA GLN A 149 5.34 -23.65 5.18
C GLN A 149 6.35 -22.54 4.91
N GLU A 150 6.02 -21.66 3.97
CA GLU A 150 6.84 -20.51 3.55
C GLU A 150 5.97 -19.25 3.51
N PRO A 151 5.49 -18.74 4.67
CA PRO A 151 4.62 -17.57 4.70
C PRO A 151 5.36 -16.34 4.16
N HIS A 152 4.65 -15.40 3.55
CA HIS A 152 5.25 -14.11 3.19
C HIS A 152 5.31 -13.21 4.42
N GLU A 153 6.52 -12.91 4.89
CA GLU A 153 6.72 -11.95 5.99
C GLU A 153 6.91 -10.51 5.50
N ILE A 154 7.50 -10.35 4.31
CA ILE A 154 7.57 -9.08 3.58
C ILE A 154 6.59 -9.14 2.42
N LEU A 155 5.63 -8.21 2.42
CA LEU A 155 4.63 -8.04 1.38
C LEU A 155 4.89 -6.78 0.59
N VAL A 156 4.67 -6.86 -0.72
CA VAL A 156 4.61 -5.70 -1.62
C VAL A 156 3.15 -5.42 -1.98
N THR A 157 2.78 -4.15 -2.14
CA THR A 157 1.46 -3.80 -2.65
C THR A 157 1.24 -4.32 -4.08
N GLY A 158 -0.02 -4.55 -4.47
CA GLY A 158 -0.38 -5.02 -5.82
C GLY A 158 -0.60 -3.88 -6.80
N LEU A 159 -0.90 -2.69 -6.28
CA LEU A 159 -0.91 -1.43 -7.02
C LEU A 159 0.41 -0.69 -6.76
N ILE A 160 0.76 0.26 -7.63
CA ILE A 160 2.11 0.82 -7.69
C ILE A 160 2.55 1.56 -6.40
N HIS A 161 1.60 2.03 -5.59
CA HIS A 161 1.80 2.70 -4.29
C HIS A 161 0.45 2.78 -3.55
N LYS A 162 0.48 3.15 -2.26
CA LYS A 162 -0.71 3.29 -1.42
C LYS A 162 -1.82 4.16 -2.02
N GLU A 163 -1.53 5.35 -2.55
CA GLU A 163 -2.56 6.27 -3.05
C GLU A 163 -3.34 5.70 -4.25
N ALA A 164 -2.81 4.70 -4.97
CA ALA A 164 -3.60 3.98 -5.99
C ALA A 164 -4.80 3.24 -5.39
N TYR A 165 -4.70 2.78 -4.14
CA TYR A 165 -5.82 2.20 -3.40
C TYR A 165 -6.90 3.22 -3.04
N PHE A 166 -6.61 4.52 -3.12
CA PHE A 166 -7.64 5.55 -2.90
C PHE A 166 -8.45 5.82 -4.17
N LEU A 167 -8.07 5.22 -5.30
CA LEU A 167 -8.71 5.44 -6.59
C LEU A 167 -9.16 4.12 -7.23
N VAL A 168 -9.45 3.06 -6.47
CA VAL A 168 -10.04 1.85 -7.06
C VAL A 168 -11.52 2.10 -7.42
N PRO A 169 -12.04 1.50 -8.51
CA PRO A 169 -13.34 1.91 -9.09
C PRO A 169 -14.53 1.78 -8.16
N ALA A 170 -14.52 0.80 -7.25
CA ALA A 170 -15.59 0.59 -6.29
C ALA A 170 -15.74 1.74 -5.27
N LEU A 171 -14.74 2.63 -5.17
CA LEU A 171 -14.77 3.79 -4.27
C LEU A 171 -15.63 4.95 -4.78
N GLN A 172 -16.11 4.93 -6.04
CA GLN A 172 -17.00 5.99 -6.54
C GLN A 172 -18.17 6.22 -5.57
N SER A 173 -18.81 5.14 -5.11
CA SER A 173 -19.91 5.20 -4.14
C SER A 173 -19.54 5.81 -2.78
N ILE A 174 -18.28 5.71 -2.35
CA ILE A 174 -17.79 6.36 -1.14
C ILE A 174 -17.67 7.86 -1.37
N PHE A 175 -17.18 8.28 -2.54
CA PHE A 175 -17.07 9.71 -2.89
C PHE A 175 -18.44 10.36 -3.05
N ASP A 176 -19.37 9.70 -3.76
CA ASP A 176 -20.74 10.18 -3.98
C ASP A 176 -21.52 10.33 -2.66
N GLY A 177 -21.19 9.50 -1.66
CA GLY A 177 -21.84 9.48 -0.36
C GLY A 177 -21.12 10.26 0.74
N TYR A 178 -19.97 10.87 0.44
CA TYR A 178 -19.17 11.54 1.47
C TYR A 178 -19.79 12.87 1.87
N SER A 179 -19.83 13.14 3.18
CA SER A 179 -20.61 14.26 3.74
C SER A 179 -20.17 15.64 3.26
N ILE A 180 -18.89 15.80 2.91
CA ILE A 180 -18.35 17.00 2.30
C ILE A 180 -17.90 16.59 0.91
N GLN A 181 -18.54 17.10 -0.14
CA GLN A 181 -18.34 16.60 -1.50
C GLN A 181 -16.86 16.70 -1.92
N PRO A 182 -16.23 15.57 -2.31
CA PRO A 182 -14.92 15.58 -2.95
C PRO A 182 -15.03 16.16 -4.37
N LEU A 183 -14.12 17.07 -4.67
CA LEU A 183 -13.97 17.69 -5.98
C LEU A 183 -12.63 17.29 -6.60
N TYR A 184 -12.62 17.19 -7.93
CA TYR A 184 -11.43 17.04 -8.76
C TYR A 184 -11.48 18.09 -9.87
N LYS A 185 -10.47 18.96 -9.93
CA LYS A 185 -10.43 20.12 -10.85
C LYS A 185 -11.72 20.96 -10.82
N ASP A 186 -12.13 21.34 -9.61
CA ASP A 186 -13.31 22.19 -9.35
C ASP A 186 -14.66 21.59 -9.78
N SER A 187 -14.70 20.30 -10.14
CA SER A 187 -15.92 19.55 -10.48
C SER A 187 -16.12 18.38 -9.53
N GLU A 188 -17.34 17.84 -9.48
CA GLU A 188 -17.64 16.62 -8.73
C GLU A 188 -16.65 15.50 -9.12
N LEU A 189 -16.08 14.83 -8.14
CA LEU A 189 -15.09 13.78 -8.38
C LEU A 189 -15.72 12.59 -9.09
N LEU A 190 -15.34 12.40 -10.36
CA LEU A 190 -15.58 11.17 -11.12
C LEU A 190 -14.25 10.43 -11.31
N LEU A 191 -14.17 9.20 -10.81
CA LEU A 191 -12.97 8.38 -10.94
C LEU A 191 -12.60 8.11 -12.40
N GLU A 192 -13.59 7.98 -13.28
CA GLU A 192 -13.40 7.79 -14.72
C GLU A 192 -12.58 8.92 -15.35
N ASP A 193 -12.84 10.18 -14.96
CA ASP A 193 -12.10 11.34 -15.46
C ASP A 193 -10.63 11.28 -15.02
N ILE A 194 -10.38 10.84 -13.78
CA ILE A 194 -9.02 10.65 -13.26
C ILE A 194 -8.29 9.56 -14.05
N TYR A 195 -8.92 8.43 -14.35
CA TYR A 195 -8.29 7.35 -15.12
C TYR A 195 -7.96 7.78 -16.55
N LEU A 196 -8.87 8.50 -17.21
CA LEU A 196 -8.63 9.03 -18.54
C LEU A 196 -7.45 10.02 -18.54
N GLU A 197 -7.38 10.91 -17.55
CA GLU A 197 -6.23 11.83 -17.43
C GLU A 197 -4.91 11.08 -17.14
N MET A 198 -4.93 10.16 -16.18
CA MET A 198 -3.80 9.29 -15.87
C MET A 198 -3.25 8.58 -17.11
N SER A 199 -4.15 8.09 -17.97
CA SER A 199 -3.77 7.42 -19.21
C SER A 199 -3.14 8.38 -20.22
N GLN A 200 -3.67 9.60 -20.37
CA GLN A 200 -3.13 10.62 -21.28
C GLN A 200 -1.68 11.02 -20.90
N ASP A 201 -1.39 11.03 -19.60
CA ASP A 201 -0.10 11.40 -19.04
C ASP A 201 0.95 10.27 -19.04
N LEU A 202 0.61 9.05 -19.48
CA LEU A 202 1.59 7.95 -19.53
C LEU A 202 2.87 8.35 -20.28
N CYS A 203 2.72 9.10 -21.38
CA CYS A 203 3.84 9.53 -22.22
C CYS A 203 4.64 10.69 -21.62
N SER A 204 4.20 11.34 -20.54
CA SER A 204 4.96 12.38 -19.85
C SER A 204 5.71 11.83 -18.63
N ASP A 205 5.32 10.65 -18.12
CA ASP A 205 5.93 9.99 -16.97
C ASP A 205 7.37 9.53 -17.26
N ALA A 206 8.35 10.24 -16.68
CA ALA A 206 9.76 9.93 -16.81
C ALA A 206 10.15 8.61 -16.12
N ASP A 207 9.57 8.33 -14.95
CA ASP A 207 9.85 7.10 -14.21
C ASP A 207 9.34 5.88 -14.99
N LEU A 208 8.15 5.98 -15.58
CA LEU A 208 7.57 4.93 -16.42
C LEU A 208 8.37 4.71 -17.69
N LYS A 209 8.84 5.77 -18.36
CA LYS A 209 9.74 5.63 -19.51
C LYS A 209 11.00 4.85 -19.17
N THR A 210 11.63 5.14 -18.03
CA THR A 210 12.85 4.45 -17.61
C THR A 210 12.60 2.99 -17.25
N ASN A 211 11.41 2.66 -16.72
CA ASN A 211 11.09 1.34 -16.18
C ASN A 211 9.99 0.61 -16.99
N PHE A 212 9.79 1.00 -18.26
CA PHE A 212 8.64 0.60 -19.07
C PHE A 212 8.48 -0.92 -19.19
N ALA A 213 9.58 -1.64 -19.41
CA ALA A 213 9.57 -3.09 -19.55
C ALA A 213 9.09 -3.80 -18.27
N ILE A 214 9.49 -3.29 -17.10
CA ILE A 214 9.08 -3.83 -15.79
C ILE A 214 7.61 -3.51 -15.53
N ALA A 215 7.17 -2.29 -15.84
CA ALA A 215 5.77 -1.92 -15.72
C ALA A 215 4.88 -2.81 -16.61
N CYS A 216 5.27 -3.02 -17.88
CA CYS A 216 4.53 -3.85 -18.81
C CYS A 216 4.50 -5.33 -18.40
N SER A 217 5.57 -5.87 -17.82
CA SER A 217 5.59 -7.28 -17.39
C SER A 217 4.56 -7.58 -16.29
N ARG A 218 4.21 -6.58 -15.46
CA ARG A 218 3.19 -6.70 -14.42
C ARG A 218 1.77 -6.79 -14.99
N ILE A 219 1.54 -6.18 -16.16
CA ILE A 219 0.21 -6.04 -16.77
C ILE A 219 0.05 -6.77 -18.11
N ASN A 220 1.03 -7.58 -18.50
CA ASN A 220 1.06 -8.27 -19.79
C ASN A 220 -0.09 -9.27 -20.02
N HIS A 221 -0.81 -9.61 -18.95
CA HIS A 221 -2.01 -10.44 -18.99
C HIS A 221 -3.24 -9.68 -19.50
N CYS A 222 -3.23 -8.35 -19.44
CA CYS A 222 -4.34 -7.52 -19.86
C CYS A 222 -4.43 -7.53 -21.39
N ALA A 223 -5.44 -8.21 -21.92
CA ALA A 223 -5.64 -8.34 -23.36
C ALA A 223 -5.81 -6.97 -24.04
N GLY A 224 -5.60 -6.87 -25.36
CA GLY A 224 -5.87 -5.64 -26.14
C GLY A 224 -4.87 -4.49 -25.96
N LEU A 225 -4.00 -4.52 -24.95
CA LEU A 225 -2.96 -3.52 -24.74
C LEU A 225 -1.74 -3.77 -25.64
N ASP A 226 -1.17 -2.69 -26.18
CA ASP A 226 0.04 -2.71 -27.01
C ASP A 226 1.27 -2.25 -26.20
N PHE A 227 2.13 -3.21 -25.87
CA PHE A 227 3.34 -2.98 -25.08
C PHE A 227 4.60 -2.66 -25.92
N SER A 228 4.45 -2.40 -27.23
CA SER A 228 5.60 -2.10 -28.11
C SER A 228 6.23 -0.72 -27.87
N GLY A 229 5.52 0.18 -27.18
CA GLY A 229 6.02 1.48 -26.76
C GLY A 229 5.01 2.23 -25.89
N ILE A 230 5.48 3.23 -25.14
CA ILE A 230 4.62 3.95 -24.18
C ILE A 230 3.45 4.69 -24.83
N ASP A 231 3.67 5.26 -26.02
CA ASP A 231 2.59 5.87 -26.83
C ASP A 231 1.56 4.83 -27.26
N LYS A 232 2.01 3.62 -27.60
CA LYS A 232 1.13 2.52 -28.00
C LYS A 232 0.33 1.97 -26.82
N LEU A 233 0.95 1.87 -25.65
CA LEU A 233 0.26 1.49 -24.42
C LEU A 233 -0.84 2.51 -24.09
N LYS A 234 -0.53 3.80 -24.16
CA LYS A 234 -1.53 4.87 -23.97
C LYS A 234 -2.69 4.74 -24.95
N ASP A 235 -2.40 4.71 -26.25
CA ASP A 235 -3.43 4.72 -27.29
C ASP A 235 -4.32 3.48 -27.21
N SER A 236 -3.71 2.30 -26.99
CA SER A 236 -4.46 1.05 -26.83
C SER A 236 -5.27 1.03 -25.53
N TRP A 237 -4.73 1.50 -24.40
CA TRP A 237 -5.46 1.56 -23.14
C TRP A 237 -6.70 2.46 -23.24
N ILE A 238 -6.55 3.67 -23.79
CA ILE A 238 -7.68 4.61 -23.96
C ILE A 238 -8.75 3.98 -24.86
N ASN A 239 -8.34 3.40 -25.99
CA ASN A 239 -9.26 2.76 -26.92
C ASN A 239 -10.00 1.58 -26.28
N GLU A 240 -9.30 0.70 -25.58
CA GLU A 240 -9.90 -0.44 -24.88
C GLU A 240 -10.86 0.02 -23.78
N PHE A 241 -10.50 1.06 -23.03
CA PHE A 241 -11.31 1.57 -21.93
C PHE A 241 -12.61 2.23 -22.40
N GLN A 242 -12.55 3.07 -23.44
CA GLN A 242 -13.71 3.76 -24.00
C GLN A 242 -14.68 2.81 -24.72
N ASN A 243 -14.17 1.71 -25.27
CA ASN A 243 -14.98 0.71 -25.97
C ASN A 243 -15.40 -0.47 -25.07
N ALA A 244 -14.95 -0.53 -23.83
CA ALA A 244 -15.32 -1.59 -22.90
C ALA A 244 -16.80 -1.44 -22.48
N ILE A 245 -17.61 -2.41 -22.90
CA ILE A 245 -19.03 -2.52 -22.52
C ILE A 245 -19.17 -3.26 -21.17
N ASP A 246 -18.23 -4.16 -20.89
CA ASP A 246 -18.22 -4.98 -19.68
C ASP A 246 -17.45 -4.28 -18.54
N GLU A 247 -18.08 -4.20 -17.36
CA GLU A 247 -17.50 -3.58 -16.17
C GLU A 247 -16.29 -4.35 -15.63
N ASN A 248 -16.25 -5.69 -15.78
CA ASN A 248 -15.06 -6.44 -15.36
C ASN A 248 -13.85 -6.10 -16.24
N ARG A 249 -14.07 -5.91 -17.54
CA ARG A 249 -13.05 -5.44 -18.46
C ARG A 249 -12.57 -4.02 -18.12
N LYS A 250 -13.49 -3.08 -17.83
CA LYS A 250 -13.12 -1.74 -17.35
C LYS A 250 -12.28 -1.80 -16.09
N HIS A 251 -12.69 -2.62 -15.12
CA HIS A 251 -11.92 -2.83 -13.89
C HIS A 251 -10.51 -3.36 -14.20
N GLU A 252 -10.36 -4.40 -15.03
CA GLU A 252 -9.04 -4.92 -15.40
C GLU A 252 -8.12 -3.83 -15.99
N LEU A 253 -8.66 -2.98 -16.87
CA LEU A 253 -7.94 -1.85 -17.44
C LEU A 253 -7.56 -0.82 -16.37
N ILE A 254 -8.47 -0.46 -15.46
CA ILE A 254 -8.18 0.47 -14.36
C ILE A 254 -7.10 -0.08 -13.44
N PHE A 255 -7.20 -1.34 -13.02
CA PHE A 255 -6.18 -1.96 -12.16
C PHE A 255 -4.82 -2.02 -12.87
N SER A 256 -4.76 -2.31 -14.18
CA SER A 256 -3.49 -2.27 -14.92
C SER A 256 -2.88 -0.85 -14.97
N LEU A 257 -3.71 0.19 -15.10
CA LEU A 257 -3.25 1.58 -15.02
C LEU A 257 -2.71 1.91 -13.62
N LEU A 258 -3.45 1.55 -12.56
CA LEU A 258 -3.06 1.77 -11.16
C LEU A 258 -1.83 0.94 -10.73
N THR A 259 -1.50 -0.13 -11.45
CA THR A 259 -0.26 -0.91 -11.25
C THR A 259 0.95 -0.34 -12.01
N THR A 260 0.76 0.59 -12.95
CA THR A 260 1.84 1.13 -13.79
C THR A 260 2.08 2.64 -13.62
N ARG A 261 1.05 3.41 -13.26
CA ARG A 261 1.10 4.87 -13.14
C ARG A 261 0.85 5.33 -11.71
N LYS A 262 1.75 6.17 -11.18
CA LYS A 262 1.59 6.76 -9.84
C LYS A 262 0.35 7.69 -9.83
N ALA A 263 -0.56 7.41 -8.91
CA ALA A 263 -1.81 8.11 -8.64
C ALA A 263 -1.64 9.31 -7.69
N LYS A 264 -0.51 9.41 -6.99
CA LYS A 264 -0.24 10.43 -5.96
C LYS A 264 -0.54 11.86 -6.42
N GLU A 265 -0.16 12.23 -7.64
CA GLU A 265 -0.40 13.58 -8.16
C GLU A 265 -1.89 13.85 -8.48
N TYR A 266 -2.63 12.82 -8.85
CA TYR A 266 -4.08 12.90 -9.08
C TYR A 266 -4.83 12.94 -7.75
N TRP A 267 -4.45 12.09 -6.79
CA TRP A 267 -4.99 12.13 -5.43
C TRP A 267 -4.78 13.49 -4.75
N HIS A 268 -3.63 14.13 -4.96
CA HIS A 268 -3.36 15.46 -4.40
C HIS A 268 -4.18 16.59 -5.02
N GLN A 269 -4.78 16.38 -6.19
CA GLN A 269 -5.73 17.31 -6.78
C GLN A 269 -7.15 17.15 -6.21
N VAL A 270 -7.42 16.09 -5.45
CA VAL A 270 -8.69 15.96 -4.72
C VAL A 270 -8.74 16.99 -3.59
N HIS A 271 -9.81 17.77 -3.57
CA HIS A 271 -10.05 18.83 -2.58
C HIS A 271 -11.53 18.86 -2.17
N PRO A 272 -11.87 19.45 -1.01
CA PRO A 272 -13.25 19.59 -0.60
C PRO A 272 -13.96 20.73 -1.33
N SER A 273 -15.29 20.74 -1.24
CA SER A 273 -16.11 21.92 -1.50
C SER A 273 -15.86 23.07 -0.48
N ASP A 274 -16.39 24.25 -0.77
CA ASP A 274 -16.22 25.48 0.02
C ASP A 274 -16.70 25.39 1.48
N GLU A 275 -17.45 24.34 1.83
CA GLU A 275 -17.92 24.09 3.19
C GLU A 275 -16.78 23.68 4.16
N TRP A 276 -15.65 23.22 3.62
CA TRP A 276 -14.49 22.83 4.41
C TRP A 276 -13.62 24.03 4.78
N SER A 277 -13.39 24.19 6.09
CA SER A 277 -12.66 25.35 6.65
C SER A 277 -11.22 25.06 7.07
N ARG A 278 -10.75 23.81 6.97
CA ARG A 278 -9.40 23.40 7.41
C ARG A 278 -8.47 23.21 6.20
N ASP A 279 -7.22 22.86 6.45
CA ASP A 279 -6.28 22.52 5.38
C ASP A 279 -6.79 21.32 4.54
N VAL A 280 -6.56 21.38 3.24
CA VAL A 280 -6.93 20.32 2.28
C VAL A 280 -6.21 19.00 2.57
N SER A 281 -5.01 19.05 3.14
CA SER A 281 -4.29 17.84 3.59
C SER A 281 -5.08 17.07 4.64
N VAL A 282 -5.68 17.77 5.61
CA VAL A 282 -6.50 17.15 6.65
C VAL A 282 -7.75 16.53 6.05
N TYR A 283 -8.36 17.18 5.06
CA TYR A 283 -9.51 16.63 4.35
C TYR A 283 -9.16 15.30 3.66
N ARG A 284 -8.07 15.28 2.89
CA ARG A 284 -7.60 14.04 2.22
C ARG A 284 -7.23 12.95 3.21
N ASP A 285 -6.60 13.29 4.33
CA ASP A 285 -6.30 12.33 5.38
C ASP A 285 -7.59 11.71 5.95
N GLN A 286 -8.62 12.52 6.23
CA GLN A 286 -9.92 12.01 6.69
C GLN A 286 -10.61 11.14 5.65
N LEU A 287 -10.64 11.57 4.39
CA LEU A 287 -11.23 10.80 3.29
C LEU A 287 -10.51 9.46 3.10
N SER A 288 -9.18 9.43 3.22
CA SER A 288 -8.42 8.17 3.16
C SER A 288 -8.75 7.21 4.30
N LEU A 289 -9.04 7.73 5.50
CA LEU A 289 -9.46 6.92 6.64
C LEU A 289 -10.91 6.44 6.51
N GLU A 290 -11.78 7.22 5.87
CA GLU A 290 -13.13 6.77 5.52
C GLU A 290 -13.06 5.61 4.51
N ILE A 291 -12.29 5.76 3.43
CA ILE A 291 -12.02 4.68 2.47
C ILE A 291 -11.50 3.42 3.20
N ALA A 292 -10.56 3.57 4.12
CA ALA A 292 -10.03 2.45 4.89
C ALA A 292 -11.11 1.71 5.69
N ARG A 293 -11.96 2.44 6.42
CA ARG A 293 -12.96 1.87 7.35
C ARG A 293 -14.20 1.38 6.62
N ASP A 294 -14.68 2.16 5.67
CA ASP A 294 -15.98 1.94 5.05
C ASP A 294 -15.92 1.08 3.80
N PHE A 295 -14.75 0.97 3.18
CA PHE A 295 -14.52 0.07 2.08
C PHE A 295 -13.62 -1.10 2.47
N TYR A 296 -12.32 -0.87 2.72
CA TYR A 296 -11.33 -1.95 2.86
C TYR A 296 -11.58 -2.86 4.07
N ALA A 297 -11.89 -2.30 5.25
CA ALA A 297 -12.14 -3.08 6.46
C ALA A 297 -13.41 -3.95 6.39
N LYS A 298 -14.29 -3.72 5.38
CA LYS A 298 -15.53 -4.48 5.18
C LYS A 298 -15.41 -5.61 4.14
N GLN A 299 -14.34 -5.62 3.34
CA GLN A 299 -14.12 -6.66 2.33
C GLN A 299 -13.61 -7.95 3.01
N THR A 300 -14.52 -8.72 3.59
CA THR A 300 -14.19 -9.93 4.38
C THR A 300 -14.40 -11.23 3.61
N ASP A 301 -15.07 -11.20 2.47
CA ASP A 301 -15.16 -12.34 1.56
C ASP A 301 -13.86 -12.54 0.77
N ASP A 302 -13.54 -13.79 0.45
CA ASP A 302 -12.27 -14.17 -0.16
C ASP A 302 -12.06 -13.54 -1.54
N GLU A 303 -13.11 -13.46 -2.36
CA GLU A 303 -13.02 -12.92 -3.71
C GLU A 303 -12.73 -11.41 -3.71
N ALA A 304 -13.47 -10.64 -2.91
CA ALA A 304 -13.22 -9.21 -2.76
C ALA A 304 -11.88 -8.96 -2.09
N ALA A 305 -11.52 -9.72 -1.06
CA ALA A 305 -10.22 -9.59 -0.40
C ALA A 305 -9.07 -9.79 -1.40
N ALA A 306 -9.12 -10.85 -2.21
CA ALA A 306 -8.10 -11.15 -3.21
C ALA A 306 -8.05 -10.08 -4.32
N LYS A 307 -9.20 -9.50 -4.70
CA LYS A 307 -9.30 -8.41 -5.68
C LYS A 307 -8.74 -7.08 -5.17
N TYR A 308 -8.93 -6.77 -3.88
CA TYR A 308 -8.59 -5.46 -3.31
C TYR A 308 -7.30 -5.46 -2.48
N HIS A 309 -6.61 -6.60 -2.39
CA HIS A 309 -5.27 -6.83 -1.82
C HIS A 309 -5.13 -6.58 -0.31
N ILE A 310 -5.37 -5.34 0.14
CA ILE A 310 -5.25 -4.92 1.54
C ILE A 310 -6.07 -5.81 2.49
N PRO A 311 -7.34 -6.16 2.18
CA PRO A 311 -8.11 -7.03 3.07
C PRO A 311 -7.50 -8.45 3.15
N TYR A 312 -6.94 -8.95 2.05
CA TYR A 312 -6.24 -10.24 2.04
C TYR A 312 -4.99 -10.24 2.92
N PHE A 313 -4.26 -9.11 2.97
CA PHE A 313 -3.15 -8.97 3.91
C PHE A 313 -3.61 -9.18 5.36
N PHE A 314 -4.76 -8.61 5.77
CA PHE A 314 -5.30 -8.88 7.09
C PHE A 314 -5.77 -10.32 7.27
N LYS A 315 -6.34 -10.96 6.24
CA LYS A 315 -6.64 -12.40 6.26
C LYS A 315 -5.38 -13.23 6.56
N MET A 316 -4.25 -12.94 5.90
CA MET A 316 -2.97 -13.61 6.15
C MET A 316 -2.48 -13.40 7.58
N LEU A 317 -2.51 -12.16 8.07
CA LEU A 317 -2.10 -11.85 9.44
C LEU A 317 -2.97 -12.56 10.49
N ARG A 318 -4.26 -12.82 10.18
CA ARG A 318 -5.21 -13.44 11.13
C ARG A 318 -4.73 -14.80 11.63
N LYS A 319 -3.98 -15.53 10.80
CA LYS A 319 -3.40 -16.83 11.15
C LYS A 319 -2.44 -16.76 12.35
N PHE A 320 -1.92 -15.58 12.65
CA PHE A 320 -0.94 -15.31 13.72
C PHE A 320 -1.53 -14.55 14.91
N ALA A 321 -2.82 -14.20 14.86
CA ALA A 321 -3.50 -13.30 15.79
C ALA A 321 -3.84 -13.95 17.14
#